data_AF-A0A0N4VMS6-F1
#
_entry.id   AF-A0A0N4VMS6-F1
#
_cell.length_a   1.000
_cell.length_b   1.000
_cell.length_c   1.000
_cell.angle_alpha   90.00
_cell.angle_beta   90.00
_cell.angle_gamma   90.00
#
_symmetry.space_group_name_H-M   'P 1'
#
loop_
_entity.id
_entity.type
_entity.pdbx_description
1 polymer ?
#
loop_
_entity_poly.entity_id
_entity_poly.type
_entity_poly.pdbx_seq_one_letter_code
_entity_poly.pdbx_strand_id
1 'polypeptide(L)'
;MQIGALFPEHQQRKEGCGDIWEQYGIQRTEIALKTIRDLNDILPFKIGITIRDSCWAERVAMEQAIAFLRGGVSHHRPCCTTTGCDEETNAIVAVVGPAKSSTTIAVQNLLQVFRIPQIGYGSTTPDLSDKEQYSYFMRVVPSDAWQSRAIIAILEKYKWRYVAVIYSAGKN
;
A
#
# COMPACT_ATOMS: atom_id res chain seq x y z
N MET A 1 17.65 5.66 -6.30
CA MET A 1 16.47 4.76 -6.37
C MET A 1 15.43 5.26 -5.37
N GLN A 2 14.14 5.33 -5.74
CA GLN A 2 13.09 5.86 -4.86
C GLN A 2 11.92 4.86 -4.71
N ILE A 3 11.50 4.62 -3.47
CA ILE A 3 10.38 3.73 -3.13
C ILE A 3 9.19 4.59 -2.69
N GLY A 4 8.00 4.31 -3.20
CA GLY A 4 6.76 4.92 -2.73
C GLY A 4 6.21 4.16 -1.53
N ALA A 5 5.57 4.86 -0.60
CA ALA A 5 4.87 4.24 0.52
C ALA A 5 3.52 4.90 0.76
N LEU A 6 2.49 4.08 0.98
CA LEU A 6 1.15 4.51 1.37
C LEU A 6 0.86 4.07 2.79
N PHE A 7 0.82 5.04 3.69
CA PHE A 7 0.42 4.83 5.09
C PHE A 7 -0.90 5.57 5.38
N PRO A 8 -1.75 5.05 6.26
CA PRO A 8 -2.96 5.76 6.68
C PRO A 8 -2.58 6.75 7.80
N GLU A 9 -2.11 7.94 7.42
CA GLU A 9 -1.78 9.01 8.37
C GLU A 9 -3.03 9.55 9.04
N HIS A 10 -4.15 9.57 8.31
CA HIS A 10 -5.44 9.98 8.83
C HIS A 10 -6.48 8.86 8.75
N GLN A 11 -7.48 8.94 9.62
CA GLN A 11 -8.65 8.06 9.59
C GLN A 11 -9.56 8.36 8.39
N GLN A 12 -10.40 7.39 7.99
CA GLN A 12 -11.38 7.61 6.93
C GLN A 12 -12.55 8.49 7.43
N ARG A 13 -12.84 9.57 6.70
CA ARG A 13 -14.11 10.33 6.81
C ARG A 13 -14.95 10.19 5.54
N LYS A 14 -16.22 10.62 5.60
CA LYS A 14 -17.13 10.64 4.43
C LYS A 14 -16.55 11.47 3.28
N GLU A 15 -15.95 12.60 3.62
CA GLU A 15 -15.27 13.49 2.69
C GLU A 15 -13.86 13.77 3.21
N GLY A 16 -12.86 13.38 2.41
CA GLY A 16 -11.45 13.60 2.72
C GLY A 16 -10.92 12.76 3.89
N CYS A 17 -9.85 13.28 4.47
CA CYS A 17 -9.08 12.66 5.53
C CYS A 17 -9.59 13.13 6.90
N GLY A 18 -9.65 12.21 7.85
CA GLY A 18 -10.08 12.46 9.23
C GLY A 18 -8.96 12.94 10.13
N ASP A 19 -9.07 12.62 11.41
CA ASP A 19 -8.06 12.95 12.40
C ASP A 19 -6.82 12.05 12.22
N ILE A 20 -5.67 12.53 12.72
CA ILE A 20 -4.40 11.79 12.65
C ILE A 20 -4.53 10.45 13.38
N TRP A 21 -3.99 9.40 12.77
CA TRP A 21 -3.98 8.06 13.32
C TRP A 21 -2.58 7.65 13.76
N GLU A 22 -2.20 8.00 15.00
CA GLU A 22 -0.83 7.85 15.50
C GLU A 22 -0.25 6.44 15.34
N GLN A 23 -0.99 5.41 15.77
CA GLN A 23 -0.51 4.02 15.76
C GLN A 23 -0.38 3.44 14.34
N TYR A 24 -1.29 3.82 13.43
CA TYR A 24 -1.34 3.23 12.09
C TYR A 24 -0.64 4.08 11.02
N GLY A 25 -0.50 5.38 11.24
CA GLY A 25 0.15 6.34 10.37
C GLY A 25 1.55 6.71 10.89
N ILE A 26 1.60 7.68 11.79
CA ILE A 26 2.84 8.32 12.26
C ILE A 26 3.89 7.31 12.70
N GLN A 27 3.53 6.33 13.53
CA GLN A 27 4.48 5.31 13.99
C GLN A 27 5.06 4.49 12.83
N ARG A 28 4.27 4.15 11.81
CA ARG A 28 4.75 3.43 10.63
C ARG A 28 5.65 4.30 9.77
N THR A 29 5.32 5.57 9.63
CA THR A 29 6.14 6.56 8.92
C THR A 29 7.50 6.74 9.57
N GLU A 30 7.55 6.92 10.89
CA GLU A 30 8.81 7.04 11.64
C GLU A 30 9.68 5.78 11.52
N ILE A 31 9.06 4.59 11.66
CA ILE A 31 9.77 3.32 11.50
C ILE A 31 10.29 3.17 10.07
N ALA A 32 9.51 3.54 9.05
CA ALA A 32 9.94 3.47 7.66
C ALA A 32 11.13 4.40 7.39
N LEU A 33 11.08 5.66 7.87
CA LEU A 33 12.17 6.62 7.73
C LEU A 33 13.43 6.18 8.47
N LYS A 34 13.29 5.60 9.67
CA LYS A 34 14.42 5.02 10.41
C LYS A 34 15.01 3.84 9.64
N THR A 35 14.19 2.94 9.13
CA THR A 35 14.63 1.75 8.38
C THR A 35 15.40 2.16 7.13
N ILE A 36 14.95 3.17 6.40
CA ILE A 36 15.66 3.68 5.21
C ILE A 36 17.01 4.30 5.59
N ARG A 37 17.09 5.01 6.72
CA ARG A 37 18.38 5.53 7.23
C ARG A 37 19.35 4.39 7.53
N ASP A 38 18.91 3.40 8.29
CA ASP A 38 19.74 2.25 8.68
C ASP A 38 20.19 1.44 7.44
N LEU A 39 19.30 1.22 6.47
CA LEU A 39 19.63 0.50 5.23
C LEU A 39 20.64 1.27 4.37
N ASN A 40 20.55 2.60 4.34
CA ASN A 40 21.49 3.42 3.58
C ASN A 40 22.92 3.34 4.12
N ASP A 41 23.13 2.88 5.36
CA ASP A 41 24.47 2.68 5.91
C ASP A 41 25.06 1.31 5.53
N ILE A 42 24.22 0.34 5.18
CA ILE A 42 24.62 -1.06 4.91
C ILE A 42 24.65 -1.35 3.40
N LEU A 43 23.80 -0.70 2.61
CA LEU A 43 23.67 -0.98 1.18
C LEU A 43 24.74 -0.24 0.35
N PRO A 44 25.22 -0.85 -0.75
CA PRO A 44 26.20 -0.22 -1.65
C PRO A 44 25.61 0.94 -2.49
N PHE A 45 24.32 1.24 -2.32
CA PHE A 45 23.61 2.32 -3.02
C PHE A 45 22.63 2.99 -2.06
N LYS A 46 22.25 4.24 -2.36
CA LYS A 46 21.27 5.00 -1.57
C LYS A 46 19.84 4.80 -2.09
N ILE A 47 18.93 4.58 -1.15
CA ILE A 47 17.49 4.47 -1.36
C ILE A 47 16.81 5.67 -0.72
N GLY A 48 15.93 6.32 -1.48
CA GLY A 48 14.98 7.30 -0.98
C GLY A 48 13.59 6.70 -0.80
N ILE A 49 12.78 7.32 0.04
CA ILE A 49 11.38 6.95 0.24
C ILE A 49 10.47 8.18 0.09
N THR A 50 9.35 8.04 -0.60
CA THR A 50 8.28 9.04 -0.67
C THR A 50 7.05 8.49 0.00
N ILE A 51 6.70 9.06 1.15
CA ILE A 51 5.54 8.64 1.92
C ILE A 51 4.35 9.54 1.53
N ARG A 52 3.20 8.93 1.27
CA ARG A 52 1.94 9.62 0.98
C ARG A 52 0.80 9.02 1.80
N ASP A 53 -0.18 9.85 2.10
CA ASP A 53 -1.31 9.45 2.92
C ASP A 53 -2.39 8.72 2.10
N SER A 54 -2.82 7.56 2.60
CA SER A 54 -3.93 6.79 2.03
C SER A 54 -5.30 7.15 2.62
N CYS A 55 -5.35 7.81 3.78
CA CYS A 55 -6.55 8.16 4.55
C CYS A 55 -7.54 7.01 4.75
N TRP A 56 -7.04 5.76 4.67
CA TRP A 56 -7.84 4.54 4.69
C TRP A 56 -8.98 4.52 3.64
N ALA A 57 -8.85 5.32 2.57
CA ALA A 57 -9.88 5.59 1.58
C ALA A 57 -9.35 5.36 0.15
N GLU A 58 -10.13 4.66 -0.68
CA GLU A 58 -9.71 4.21 -2.02
C GLU A 58 -9.40 5.38 -2.94
N ARG A 59 -10.30 6.36 -3.00
CA ARG A 59 -10.13 7.57 -3.82
C ARG A 59 -8.82 8.28 -3.50
N VAL A 60 -8.53 8.51 -2.22
CA VAL A 60 -7.33 9.24 -1.78
C VAL A 60 -6.07 8.42 -2.10
N ALA A 61 -6.08 7.12 -1.80
CA ALA A 61 -4.95 6.24 -2.11
C ALA A 61 -4.65 6.19 -3.61
N MET A 62 -5.68 6.16 -4.47
CA MET A 62 -5.52 6.22 -5.93
C MET A 62 -4.95 7.57 -6.40
N GLU A 63 -5.44 8.69 -5.86
CA GLU A 63 -4.89 10.02 -6.17
C GLU A 63 -3.39 10.10 -5.83
N GLN A 64 -3.00 9.56 -4.68
CA GLN A 64 -1.58 9.50 -4.28
C GLN A 64 -0.77 8.52 -5.14
N ALA A 65 -1.35 7.39 -5.56
CA ALA A 65 -0.70 6.48 -6.49
C ALA A 65 -0.44 7.14 -7.86
N ILE A 66 -1.38 7.93 -8.38
CA ILE A 66 -1.18 8.72 -9.60
C ILE A 66 -0.04 9.73 -9.39
N ALA A 67 0.03 10.37 -8.22
CA ALA A 67 1.11 11.31 -7.91
C ALA A 67 2.50 10.65 -7.91
N PHE A 68 2.62 9.37 -7.56
CA PHE A 68 3.87 8.61 -7.70
C PHE A 68 4.29 8.41 -9.16
N LEU A 69 3.33 8.23 -10.06
CA LEU A 69 3.60 8.01 -11.48
C LEU A 69 4.04 9.28 -12.21
N ARG A 70 3.66 10.47 -11.71
CA ARG A 70 4.00 11.75 -12.34
C ARG A 70 5.52 11.93 -12.50
N GLY A 71 6.33 11.51 -11.54
CA GLY A 71 7.80 11.60 -11.65
C GLY A 71 8.38 10.75 -12.78
N GLY A 72 7.80 9.57 -13.02
CA GLY A 72 8.18 8.68 -14.13
C GLY A 72 7.67 9.13 -15.51
N VAL A 73 6.51 9.78 -15.55
CA VAL A 73 5.89 10.25 -16.81
C VAL A 73 6.46 11.61 -17.26
N SER A 74 6.92 12.44 -16.33
CA SER A 74 7.52 13.75 -16.64
C SER A 74 8.85 13.69 -17.39
N HIS A 75 9.51 12.52 -17.43
CA HIS A 75 10.68 12.29 -18.31
C HIS A 75 10.34 12.29 -19.81
N HIS A 76 9.06 12.43 -20.18
CA HIS A 76 8.59 12.61 -21.56
C HIS A 76 8.03 14.01 -21.83
N ARG A 77 8.46 15.03 -21.08
CA ARG A 77 8.28 16.42 -21.50
C ARG A 77 9.61 16.98 -22.03
N PRO A 78 9.70 17.33 -23.34
CA PRO A 78 10.86 18.02 -23.85
C PRO A 78 10.88 19.42 -23.22
N CYS A 79 11.89 19.69 -22.40
CA CYS A 79 12.40 21.01 -22.02
C CYS A 79 11.34 22.07 -21.65
N CYS A 80 10.99 22.18 -20.36
CA CYS A 80 10.48 23.45 -19.84
C CYS A 80 11.66 24.42 -19.72
N THR A 81 11.78 25.38 -20.64
CA THR A 81 12.80 26.45 -20.67
C THR A 81 12.65 27.51 -19.57
N THR A 82 11.94 27.21 -18.48
CA THR A 82 11.75 28.10 -17.34
C THR A 82 12.61 27.61 -16.19
N THR A 83 13.57 28.44 -15.77
CA THR A 83 14.40 28.23 -14.59
C THR A 83 13.51 27.96 -13.37
N GLY A 84 13.54 26.73 -12.86
CA GLY A 84 12.72 26.29 -11.71
C GLY A 84 11.85 25.05 -11.94
N CYS A 85 11.83 24.45 -13.14
CA CYS A 85 11.06 23.24 -13.44
C CYS A 85 11.82 21.91 -13.28
N ASP A 86 13.08 21.95 -12.83
CA ASP A 86 13.87 20.75 -12.52
C ASP A 86 13.64 20.32 -11.06
N GLU A 87 12.42 19.91 -10.73
CA GLU A 87 12.30 18.92 -9.65
C GLU A 87 12.57 17.55 -10.29
N GLU A 88 13.81 17.07 -10.15
CA GLU A 88 14.21 15.69 -10.41
C GLU A 88 13.37 14.74 -9.53
N THR A 89 12.12 14.55 -9.92
CA THR A 89 11.22 13.59 -9.29
C THR A 89 11.62 12.23 -9.80
N ASN A 90 12.53 11.56 -9.08
CA ASN A 90 12.96 10.22 -9.44
C ASN A 90 11.73 9.30 -9.53
N ALA A 91 11.65 8.56 -10.62
CA ALA A 91 10.61 7.57 -10.81
C ALA A 91 10.63 6.54 -9.67
N ILE A 92 9.45 6.18 -9.19
CA ILE A 92 9.32 5.18 -8.13
C ILE A 92 9.47 3.78 -8.72
N VAL A 93 10.32 2.96 -8.08
CA VAL A 93 10.61 1.59 -8.53
C VAL A 93 9.67 0.55 -7.91
N ALA A 94 9.07 0.86 -6.77
CA ALA A 94 8.17 -0.04 -6.02
C ALA A 94 7.30 0.76 -5.06
N VAL A 95 6.12 0.23 -4.71
CA VAL A 95 5.22 0.84 -3.72
C VAL A 95 4.98 -0.09 -2.54
N VAL A 96 5.10 0.43 -1.32
CA VAL A 96 4.77 -0.28 -0.08
C VAL A 96 3.38 0.17 0.41
N GLY A 97 2.53 -0.77 0.81
CA GLY A 97 1.16 -0.50 1.24
C GLY A 97 0.16 -0.40 0.08
N PRO A 98 -1.06 0.11 0.32
CA PRO A 98 -1.62 0.57 1.60
C PRO A 98 -2.02 -0.58 2.55
N ALA A 99 -2.59 -0.23 3.70
CA ALA A 99 -3.00 -1.18 4.73
C ALA A 99 -4.31 -1.93 4.41
N LYS A 100 -5.33 -1.22 3.93
CA LYS A 100 -6.67 -1.79 3.69
C LYS A 100 -6.70 -2.60 2.39
N SER A 101 -7.27 -3.81 2.42
CA SER A 101 -7.37 -4.70 1.26
C SER A 101 -8.01 -4.04 0.03
N SER A 102 -9.15 -3.35 0.20
CA SER A 102 -9.85 -2.72 -0.92
C SER A 102 -9.04 -1.56 -1.55
N THR A 103 -8.39 -0.73 -0.71
CA THR A 103 -7.46 0.31 -1.19
C THR A 103 -6.24 -0.29 -1.90
N THR A 104 -5.79 -1.47 -1.47
CA THR A 104 -4.65 -2.15 -2.09
C THR A 104 -5.02 -2.64 -3.48
N ILE A 105 -6.20 -3.25 -3.65
CA ILE A 105 -6.71 -3.68 -4.95
C ILE A 105 -6.81 -2.48 -5.90
N ALA A 106 -7.41 -1.37 -5.44
CA ALA A 106 -7.56 -0.17 -6.25
C ALA A 106 -6.21 0.40 -6.74
N VAL A 107 -5.22 0.45 -5.85
CA VAL A 107 -3.85 0.90 -6.19
C VAL A 107 -3.15 -0.10 -7.11
N GLN A 108 -3.27 -1.40 -6.85
CA GLN A 108 -2.63 -2.46 -7.65
C GLN A 108 -3.13 -2.46 -9.08
N ASN A 109 -4.44 -2.27 -9.29
CA ASN A 109 -5.04 -2.17 -10.61
C ASN A 109 -4.40 -1.07 -11.46
N LEU A 110 -3.93 0.01 -10.84
CA LEU A 110 -3.19 1.07 -11.52
C LEU A 110 -1.70 0.69 -11.69
N LEU A 111 -1.01 0.30 -10.61
CA LEU A 111 0.44 0.07 -10.63
C LEU A 111 0.87 -1.05 -11.58
N GLN A 112 0.06 -2.09 -11.73
CA GLN A 112 0.37 -3.21 -12.62
C GLN A 112 0.42 -2.82 -14.10
N VAL A 113 -0.33 -1.80 -14.51
CA VAL A 113 -0.27 -1.25 -15.87
C VAL A 113 1.12 -0.67 -16.16
N PHE A 114 1.74 -0.08 -15.14
CA PHE A 114 3.09 0.48 -15.20
C PHE A 114 4.17 -0.51 -14.77
N ARG A 115 3.81 -1.78 -14.51
CA ARG A 115 4.73 -2.84 -14.05
C ARG A 115 5.49 -2.47 -12.78
N ILE A 116 4.87 -1.68 -11.90
CA ILE A 116 5.47 -1.30 -10.63
C ILE A 116 5.05 -2.33 -9.57
N PRO A 117 6.00 -3.06 -8.96
CA PRO A 117 5.69 -4.00 -7.90
C PRO A 117 5.14 -3.29 -6.66
N GLN A 118 4.09 -3.88 -6.07
CA GLN A 118 3.46 -3.42 -4.84
C GLN A 118 3.64 -4.45 -3.73
N ILE A 119 4.08 -4.01 -2.55
CA ILE A 119 4.29 -4.87 -1.38
C ILE A 119 3.32 -4.45 -0.26
N GLY A 120 2.30 -5.29 -0.01
CA GLY A 120 1.33 -5.11 1.06
C GLY A 120 1.87 -5.52 2.44
N TYR A 121 1.65 -4.66 3.44
CA TYR A 121 1.97 -4.95 4.85
C TYR A 121 0.75 -5.24 5.73
N GLY A 122 -0.46 -4.91 5.25
CA GLY A 122 -1.70 -5.08 6.02
C GLY A 122 -2.89 -5.65 5.24
N SER A 123 -2.74 -5.84 3.92
CA SER A 123 -3.81 -6.31 3.04
C SER A 123 -3.85 -7.84 2.96
N THR A 124 -4.86 -8.41 3.62
CA THR A 124 -4.95 -9.84 3.91
C THR A 124 -6.02 -10.58 3.10
N THR A 125 -6.82 -9.90 2.28
CA THR A 125 -7.86 -10.57 1.46
C THR A 125 -7.28 -11.71 0.61
N PRO A 126 -7.97 -12.86 0.47
CA PRO A 126 -7.54 -13.93 -0.42
C PRO A 126 -7.47 -13.50 -1.88
N ASP A 127 -8.29 -12.55 -2.34
CA ASP A 127 -8.37 -12.10 -3.74
C ASP A 127 -7.00 -11.66 -4.28
N LEU A 128 -6.20 -10.97 -3.46
CA LEU A 128 -4.85 -10.50 -3.79
C LEU A 128 -3.81 -11.64 -3.98
N SER A 129 -4.21 -12.89 -3.73
CA SER A 129 -3.34 -14.06 -3.96
C SER A 129 -3.40 -14.54 -5.40
N ASP A 130 -4.41 -14.13 -6.18
CA ASP A 130 -4.52 -14.45 -7.60
C ASP A 130 -3.43 -13.73 -8.39
N LYS A 131 -2.47 -14.49 -8.93
CA LYS A 131 -1.35 -13.95 -9.72
C LYS A 131 -1.66 -13.77 -11.20
N GLU A 132 -2.75 -14.35 -11.68
CA GLU A 132 -3.26 -14.05 -13.02
C GLU A 132 -3.87 -12.64 -13.01
N GLN A 133 -4.60 -12.29 -11.94
CA GLN A 133 -5.18 -10.96 -11.79
C GLN A 133 -4.19 -9.91 -11.24
N TYR A 134 -3.38 -10.25 -10.24
CA TYR A 134 -2.49 -9.32 -9.53
C TYR A 134 -1.01 -9.76 -9.58
N SER A 135 -0.46 -9.81 -10.79
CA SER A 135 0.89 -10.31 -11.07
C SER A 135 2.03 -9.54 -10.38
N TYR A 136 1.87 -8.22 -10.17
CA TYR A 136 2.87 -7.35 -9.54
C TYR A 136 2.66 -7.15 -8.03
N PHE A 137 1.68 -7.83 -7.43
CA PHE A 137 1.41 -7.71 -6.00
C PHE A 137 2.17 -8.76 -5.20
N MET A 138 2.73 -8.38 -4.06
CA MET A 138 3.31 -9.28 -3.05
C MET A 138 2.89 -8.78 -1.66
N ARG A 139 2.99 -9.64 -0.63
CA ARG A 139 2.74 -9.23 0.75
C ARG A 139 3.61 -10.00 1.74
N VAL A 140 3.91 -9.35 2.86
CA VAL A 140 4.69 -9.93 3.97
C VAL A 140 3.81 -10.57 5.05
N VAL A 141 2.49 -10.47 4.91
CA VAL A 141 1.48 -11.04 5.82
C VAL A 141 0.72 -12.18 5.16
N PRO A 142 0.25 -13.20 5.92
CA PRO A 142 -0.53 -14.29 5.36
C PRO A 142 -1.93 -13.84 4.91
N SER A 143 -2.53 -14.64 4.03
CA SER A 143 -3.94 -14.49 3.62
C SER A 143 -4.90 -14.80 4.76
N ASP A 144 -6.03 -14.10 4.82
CA ASP A 144 -7.17 -14.42 5.71
C ASP A 144 -7.72 -15.83 5.44
N ALA A 145 -7.46 -16.42 4.26
CA ALA A 145 -7.76 -17.83 4.00
C ALA A 145 -7.13 -18.77 5.04
N TRP A 146 -5.92 -18.44 5.53
CA TRP A 146 -5.27 -19.21 6.60
C TRP A 146 -5.94 -18.99 7.95
N GLN A 147 -6.40 -17.78 8.24
CA GLN A 147 -7.16 -17.49 9.45
C GLN A 147 -8.50 -18.25 9.45
N SER A 148 -9.21 -18.27 8.34
CA SER A 148 -10.46 -19.03 8.17
C SER A 148 -10.25 -20.53 8.39
N ARG A 149 -9.17 -21.10 7.84
CA ARG A 149 -8.80 -22.51 8.10
C ARG A 149 -8.53 -22.78 9.58
N ALA A 150 -7.84 -21.88 10.27
CA ALA A 150 -7.60 -22.01 11.71
C ALA A 150 -8.90 -21.96 12.53
N ILE A 151 -9.83 -21.06 12.18
CA ILE A 151 -11.16 -21.00 12.81
C ILE A 151 -11.90 -22.32 12.60
N ILE A 152 -11.94 -22.85 11.38
CA ILE A 152 -12.59 -24.14 11.07
C ILE A 152 -11.98 -25.28 11.92
N ALA A 153 -10.65 -25.35 12.00
CA ALA A 153 -9.97 -26.37 12.79
C ALA A 153 -10.33 -26.29 14.29
N ILE A 154 -10.56 -25.09 14.83
CA ILE A 154 -11.04 -24.91 16.21
C ILE A 154 -12.47 -25.46 16.34
N LEU A 155 -13.37 -25.12 15.42
CA LEU A 155 -14.76 -25.58 15.43
C LEU A 155 -14.84 -27.12 15.38
N GLU A 156 -14.03 -27.73 14.51
CA GLU A 156 -13.93 -29.19 14.37
C GLU A 156 -13.41 -29.85 15.65
N LYS A 157 -12.34 -29.29 16.25
CA LYS A 157 -11.77 -29.79 17.50
C LYS A 157 -12.78 -29.81 18.65
N TYR A 158 -13.62 -28.79 18.74
CA TYR A 158 -14.66 -28.68 19.77
C TYR A 158 -16.02 -29.25 19.35
N LYS A 159 -16.12 -29.84 18.15
CA LYS A 159 -17.33 -30.45 17.59
C LYS A 159 -18.54 -29.50 17.53
N TRP A 160 -18.30 -28.21 17.32
CA TRP A 160 -19.39 -27.23 17.16
C TRP A 160 -20.06 -27.41 15.79
N ARG A 161 -21.37 -27.66 15.78
CA ARG A 161 -22.13 -27.97 14.55
C ARG A 161 -23.05 -26.84 14.08
N TYR A 162 -23.44 -25.93 14.98
CA TYR A 162 -24.33 -24.82 14.67
C TYR A 162 -23.66 -23.52 15.13
N VAL A 163 -23.30 -22.67 14.17
CA VAL A 163 -22.55 -21.43 14.40
C VAL A 163 -23.18 -20.29 13.60
N ALA A 164 -23.10 -19.08 14.12
CA ALA A 164 -23.44 -17.85 13.40
C ALA A 164 -22.15 -17.13 13.00
N VAL A 165 -22.10 -16.61 11.77
CA VAL A 165 -20.97 -15.85 11.25
C VAL A 165 -21.41 -14.40 11.05
N ILE A 166 -20.67 -13.48 11.67
CA ILE A 166 -20.85 -12.04 11.50
C ILE A 166 -19.57 -11.50 10.86
N TYR A 167 -19.71 -10.71 9.80
CA TYR A 167 -18.59 -10.10 9.10
C TYR A 167 -18.87 -8.64 8.79
N SER A 168 -17.81 -7.84 8.67
CA SER A 168 -17.92 -6.47 8.19
C SER A 168 -18.06 -6.48 6.67
N ALA A 169 -19.08 -5.80 6.14
CA ALA A 169 -19.20 -5.63 4.70
C ALA A 169 -18.01 -4.82 4.19
N GLY A 170 -17.18 -5.42 3.33
CA GLY A 170 -16.23 -4.68 2.50
C GLY A 170 -17.06 -3.76 1.60
N LYS A 171 -17.16 -2.48 1.95
CA LYS A 171 -17.89 -1.52 1.11
C LYS A 171 -17.24 -1.47 -0.28
N ASN A 172 -18.01 -1.85 -1.30
CA ASN A 172 -17.78 -1.52 -2.70
C ASN A 172 -17.96 -0.03 -2.94
#